data_AF-A0AAN7AYS9-F1
#
_entry.id   AF-A0AAN7AYS9-F1
#
_cell.length_a   1.000
_cell.length_b   1.000
_cell.length_c   1.000
_cell.angle_alpha   90.00
_cell.angle_beta   90.00
_cell.angle_gamma   90.00
#
_symmetry.space_group_name_H-M   'P 1'
#
loop_
_entity.id
_entity.type
_entity.pdbx_description
1 polymer ?
#
loop_
_entity_poly.entity_id
_entity_poly.type
_entity_poly.pdbx_seq_one_letter_code
_entity_poly.pdbx_strand_id
1 'polypeptide(L)' 'MTLQDIYQWFRENTSKAKSDGKGWQNSIRHNLTSKICLSTITNAPGGSENKKYTKWYLEPWAVTGGVQSTTRYRKSNNSR' A
#
# COMPACT_ATOMS: atom_id res chain seq x y z
N MET A 1 1.33 -1.59 9.36
CA MET A 1 2.11 -2.70 8.74
C MET A 1 3.26 -2.14 7.92
N THR A 2 4.36 -2.90 7.81
CA THR A 2 5.43 -2.58 6.84
C THR A 2 5.06 -3.09 5.45
N LEU A 3 5.76 -2.62 4.41
CA LEU A 3 5.56 -3.11 3.04
C LEU A 3 5.80 -4.62 2.91
N GLN A 4 6.73 -5.15 3.70
CA GLN A 4 7.07 -6.57 3.70
C GLN A 4 5.96 -7.42 4.31
N ASP A 5 5.32 -6.94 5.38
CA ASP A 5 4.16 -7.61 5.98
C ASP A 5 2.98 -7.64 5.01
N ILE A 6 2.79 -6.55 4.23
CA ILE A 6 1.72 -6.48 3.21
C ILE A 6 1.99 -7.52 2.10
N TYR A 7 3.25 -7.72 1.71
CA TYR A 7 3.60 -8.76 0.74
C TYR A 7 3.31 -10.17 1.26
N GLN A 8 3.63 -10.43 2.52
CA GLN A 8 3.36 -11.72 3.14
C GLN A 8 1.86 -11.98 3.25
N TRP A 9 1.11 -11.01 3.77
CA TRP A 9 -0.35 -11.08 3.84
C TRP A 9 -0.97 -11.31 2.46
N PHE A 10 -0.51 -10.58 1.43
CA PHE A 10 -1.03 -10.73 0.08
C PHE A 10 -0.77 -12.13 -0.49
N ARG A 11 0.39 -12.75 -0.19
CA ARG A 11 0.65 -14.14 -0.59
C ARG A 11 -0.29 -15.15 0.07
N GLU A 12 -0.58 -14.95 1.34
CA GLU A 12 -1.42 -15.85 2.13
C GLU A 12 -2.90 -15.71 1.81
N ASN A 13 -3.34 -14.50 1.41
CA ASN A 13 -4.76 -14.16 1.27
C ASN A 13 -5.23 -14.07 -0.20
N THR A 14 -4.34 -14.22 -1.19
CA THR A 14 -4.76 -14.25 -2.60
C THR A 14 -4.02 -15.27 -3.45
N SER A 15 -4.74 -15.84 -4.41
CA SER A 15 -4.17 -16.67 -5.48
C SER A 15 -3.39 -15.85 -6.51
N LYS A 16 -3.58 -14.52 -6.58
CA LYS A 16 -2.91 -13.63 -7.56
C LYS A 16 -1.42 -13.46 -7.29
N ALA A 17 -0.96 -13.80 -6.09
CA ALA A 17 0.44 -13.78 -5.70
C ALA A 17 1.19 -15.08 -6.06
N LYS A 18 0.47 -16.12 -6.51
CA LYS A 18 1.03 -17.44 -6.85
C LYS A 18 1.77 -17.48 -8.18
N SER A 19 1.64 -16.44 -9.01
CA SER A 19 2.48 -16.30 -10.20
C SER A 19 3.91 -15.95 -9.77
N ASP A 20 4.92 -16.61 -10.34
CA ASP A 20 6.34 -16.36 -10.06
C ASP A 20 6.79 -14.90 -10.30
N GLY A 21 6.00 -14.12 -11.05
CA GLY A 21 6.26 -12.73 -11.33
C GLY A 21 6.07 -11.81 -10.11
N LYS A 22 7.08 -10.96 -9.82
CA LYS A 22 7.00 -9.86 -8.84
C LYS A 22 6.10 -8.69 -9.27
N GLY A 23 5.34 -8.82 -10.37
CA GLY A 23 4.50 -7.75 -10.93
C GLY A 23 3.40 -7.27 -9.97
N TRP A 24 2.86 -8.15 -9.14
CA TRP A 24 1.87 -7.81 -8.12
C TRP A 24 2.44 -6.89 -7.03
N GLN A 25 3.73 -7.00 -6.71
CA GLN A 25 4.37 -6.09 -5.75
C GLN A 25 4.40 -4.65 -6.28
N ASN A 26 4.61 -4.48 -7.58
CA ASN A 26 4.58 -3.16 -8.22
C ASN A 26 3.16 -2.56 -8.18
N SER A 27 2.15 -3.40 -8.41
CA SER A 27 0.75 -3.00 -8.27
C SER A 27 0.45 -2.54 -6.85
N ILE A 28 0.87 -3.31 -5.83
CA ILE A 28 0.69 -2.92 -4.41
C ILE A 28 1.38 -1.57 -4.13
N ARG A 29 2.64 -1.40 -4.52
CA ARG A 29 3.36 -0.12 -4.31
C ARG A 29 2.63 1.04 -4.98
N HIS A 30 2.16 0.88 -6.21
CA HIS A 30 1.38 1.91 -6.90
C HIS A 30 0.12 2.30 -6.12
N ASN A 31 -0.62 1.30 -5.62
CA ASN A 31 -1.82 1.52 -4.80
C ASN A 31 -1.51 2.22 -3.47
N LEU A 32 -0.37 1.88 -2.84
CA LEU A 32 0.09 2.52 -1.60
C LEU A 32 0.55 3.97 -1.83
N THR A 33 1.09 4.28 -3.01
CA THR A 33 1.60 5.63 -3.33
C THR A 33 0.46 6.61 -3.62
N SER A 34 -0.68 6.11 -4.11
CA SER A 34 -1.92 6.87 -4.26
C SER A 34 -2.60 7.03 -2.89
N LYS A 35 -2.18 8.07 -2.16
CA LYS A 35 -2.51 8.59 -0.82
C LYS A 35 -3.97 8.52 -0.29
N ILE A 36 -4.91 7.84 -0.93
CA ILE A 36 -6.33 7.95 -0.60
C ILE A 36 -6.66 7.34 0.76
N CYS A 37 -6.06 6.20 1.12
CA CYS A 37 -6.52 5.39 2.26
C CYS A 37 -5.47 5.12 3.33
N LEU A 38 -4.18 5.45 3.08
CA LEU A 38 -3.11 5.13 4.02
C LEU A 38 -2.15 6.30 4.23
N SER A 39 -1.98 6.70 5.49
CA SER A 39 -1.00 7.67 5.92
C SER A 39 0.32 6.99 6.32
N THR A 40 1.39 7.76 6.21
CA THR A 40 2.78 7.30 6.38
C THR A 40 3.32 7.91 7.66
N ILE A 41 3.69 7.09 8.64
CA ILE A 41 4.48 7.55 9.80
C ILE A 41 5.96 7.27 9.50
N THR A 42 6.77 8.33 9.50
CA THR A 42 8.23 8.26 9.51
C THR A 42 8.72 8.59 10.92
N ASN A 43 9.15 7.58 11.68
CA ASN A 43 9.92 7.82 12.92
C ASN A 43 11.35 8.23 12.50
N ALA A 44 12.06 9.25 13.02
CA ALA A 44 11.90 10.13 14.18
C ALA A 44 12.86 11.36 14.04
N PRO A 45 12.77 12.40 14.90
CA PRO A 45 13.93 13.19 15.30
C PRO A 45 14.31 12.83 16.75
N GLY A 46 15.37 12.03 16.93
CA GLY A 46 15.96 11.74 18.23
C GLY A 46 15.80 10.29 18.68
N GLY A 47 16.93 9.58 18.74
CA GLY A 47 17.01 8.25 19.35
C GLY A 47 17.29 7.14 18.34
N SER A 48 18.59 6.84 18.21
CA SER A 48 19.19 5.60 17.70
C SER A 48 18.94 5.20 16.24
N GLU A 49 20.01 4.67 15.66
CA GLU A 49 20.29 4.31 14.26
C GLU A 49 19.39 3.19 13.67
N ASN A 50 18.16 3.04 14.16
CA ASN A 50 17.26 1.97 13.78
C ASN A 50 16.41 2.39 12.58
N LYS A 51 16.97 2.14 11.39
CA LYS A 51 16.33 1.94 10.08
C LYS A 51 14.95 2.60 9.91
N LYS A 52 14.89 3.68 9.13
CA LYS A 52 13.63 4.33 8.72
C LYS A 52 12.70 3.32 8.04
N TYR A 53 11.61 2.93 8.70
CA TYR A 53 10.58 2.10 8.10
C TYR A 53 9.30 2.92 7.91
N THR A 54 8.79 2.93 6.68
CA THR A 54 7.46 3.45 6.39
C THR A 54 6.41 2.46 6.90
N LYS A 55 5.59 2.90 7.86
CA LYS A 55 4.40 2.18 8.28
C LYS A 55 3.19 2.67 7.49
N TRP A 56 2.37 1.72 7.07
CA TRP A 56 1.09 1.95 6.39
C TRP A 56 -0.05 1.46 7.28
N TYR A 57 -1.12 2.24 7.38
CA TYR A 57 -2.35 1.91 8.11
C TYR A 57 -3.56 2.43 7.36
N LEU A 58 -4.71 1.79 7.55
CA LEU A 58 -5.97 2.26 6.98
C LEU A 58 -6.46 3.49 7.75
N GLU A 59 -6.93 4.50 7.02
CA GLU A 59 -7.63 5.63 7.61
C GLU A 59 -8.96 5.20 8.25
N PRO A 60 -9.42 5.87 9.33
CA PRO A 60 -10.64 5.50 10.04
C PRO A 60 -11.88 5.39 9.13
N TRP A 61 -11.99 6.26 8.13
CA TRP A 61 -13.10 6.24 7.17
C TRP A 61 -13.12 4.97 6.31
N ALA A 62 -11.96 4.36 6.05
CA ALA A 62 -11.87 3.16 5.23
C ALA A 62 -12.19 1.89 6.04
N VAL A 63 -11.99 1.95 7.36
CA VAL A 63 -12.42 0.90 8.29
C VAL A 63 -13.94 0.90 8.44
N THR A 64 -14.56 2.09 8.50
CA THR A 64 -16.02 2.22 8.70
C THR A 64 -16.82 2.17 7.39
N GLY A 65 -16.34 2.81 6.33
CA GLY A 65 -17.01 2.93 5.03
C GLY A 65 -16.52 1.96 3.95
N GLY A 66 -15.55 1.10 4.30
CA GLY A 66 -14.95 0.14 3.39
C GLY A 66 -13.92 0.75 2.44
N VAL A 67 -12.99 -0.10 1.98
CA VAL A 67 -11.92 0.29 1.07
C VAL A 67 -12.47 0.42 -0.35
N GLN A 68 -12.30 1.60 -0.94
CA GLN A 68 -12.70 1.88 -2.32
C GLN A 68 -11.60 1.51 -3.32
N SER A 69 -11.99 1.07 -4.53
CA SER A 69 -11.02 0.71 -5.58
C SER A 69 -10.21 1.92 -6.04
N THR A 70 -8.88 1.77 -6.09
CA THR A 70 -7.96 2.81 -6.58
C THR A 70 -8.14 3.12 -8.05
N THR A 71 -8.78 2.23 -8.82
CA THR A 71 -9.11 2.47 -10.24
C THR A 71 -9.98 3.72 -10.43
N ARG A 72 -10.78 4.10 -9.43
CA ARG A 72 -11.60 5.32 -9.45
C ARG A 72 -10.78 6.60 -9.58
N TYR A 73 -9.51 6.57 -9.16
CA TYR A 73 -8.62 7.73 -9.15
C TYR A 73 -7.65 7.75 -10.35
N ARG A 74 -7.73 6.74 -11.23
CA ARG A 74 -6.98 6.76 -12.48
C ARG A 74 -7.60 7.85 -13.34
N LYS A 75 -6.92 9.02 -13.42
CA LYS A 75 -7.22 10.02 -14.45
C LYS A 75 -7.13 9.30 -15.80
N SER A 76 -8.25 9.24 -16.51
CA SER A 76 -8.24 8.78 -17.90
C SER A 76 -7.37 9.76 -18.67
N ASN A 77 -6.15 9.36 -19.02
CA ASN A 77 -5.40 10.05 -20.06
C ASN A 77 -6.07 9.69 -21.38
N ASN A 78 -7.24 10.29 -21.61
CA ASN A 78 -7.84 10.37 -22.94
C ASN A 78 -7.07 11.47 -23.71
N SER A 79 -5.77 11.25 -23.92
CA SER A 79 -5.00 12.01 -24.90
C SER A 79 -5.38 11.44 -26.26
N ARG A 80 -6.27 12.17 -26.92
CA ARG A 80 -6.65 12.02 -28.33
C ARG A 80 -5.42 11.98 -29.24
#